data_AF-A0A8B6XZE8-F1
#
_entry.id   AF-A0A8B6XZE8-F1
#
_cell.length_a   1.000
_cell.length_b   1.000
_cell.length_c   1.000
_cell.angle_alpha   90.00
_cell.angle_beta   90.00
_cell.angle_gamma   90.00
#
_symmetry.space_group_name_H-M   'P 1'
#
loop_
_entity.id
_entity.type
_entity.pdbx_description
1 polymer ?
#
loop_
_entity_poly.entity_id
_entity_poly.type
_entity_poly.pdbx_seq_one_letter_code
_entity_poly.pdbx_strand_id
1 'polypeptide(L)'
;MVLQTIKKQASQWKQVLRQILDVTLFLAERGLGFRRTSNLVGVAANFLGISELLNHYDSVLKDHLNKVIKSQKLKRRQQANYLSPEIQNEFIECCAKKVLDVILSEREAAKYYSILVDATPDSAHMEQTVFILRYVYLNEENSLYEVQE
;
A
#
# COMPACT_ATOMS: atom_id res chain seq x y z
N MET A 1 31.30 1.80 17.49
CA MET A 1 30.21 1.23 18.30
C MET A 1 28.84 1.82 17.95
N VAL A 2 28.58 3.12 18.15
CA VAL A 2 27.26 3.75 17.87
C VAL A 2 26.82 3.63 16.41
N LEU A 3 27.72 3.90 15.45
CA LEU A 3 27.43 3.79 14.01
C LEU A 3 27.01 2.37 13.58
N GLN A 4 27.61 1.33 14.16
CA GLN A 4 27.25 -0.06 13.88
C GLN A 4 25.85 -0.39 14.43
N THR A 5 25.52 0.12 15.62
CA THR A 5 24.18 -0.03 16.21
C THR A 5 23.11 0.66 15.37
N ILE A 6 23.36 1.90 14.92
CA ILE A 6 22.44 2.64 14.04
C ILE A 6 22.20 1.89 12.73
N LYS A 7 23.27 1.41 12.08
CA LYS A 7 23.16 0.63 10.84
C LYS A 7 22.35 -0.65 11.04
N LYS A 8 22.58 -1.36 12.15
CA LYS A 8 21.82 -2.57 12.50
C LYS A 8 20.32 -2.27 12.68
N GLN A 9 19.98 -1.21 13.41
CA GLN A 9 18.59 -0.79 13.61
C GLN A 9 17.93 -0.36 12.29
N ALA A 10 18.62 0.41 11.47
CA ALA A 10 18.12 0.81 10.15
C ALA A 10 17.84 -0.40 9.25
N SER A 11 18.73 -1.41 9.27
CA SER A 11 18.52 -2.66 8.55
C SER A 11 17.29 -3.43 9.03
N GLN A 12 17.07 -3.48 10.36
CA GLN A 12 15.88 -4.12 10.93
C GLN A 12 14.60 -3.40 10.51
N TRP A 13 14.58 -2.06 10.58
CA TRP A 13 13.42 -1.28 10.16
C TRP A 13 13.13 -1.41 8.66
N LYS A 14 14.16 -1.47 7.81
CA LYS A 14 13.97 -1.74 6.37
C LYS A 14 13.28 -3.07 6.12
N GLN A 15 13.61 -4.12 6.89
CA GLN A 15 12.95 -5.42 6.75
C GLN A 15 11.47 -5.35 7.16
N VAL A 16 11.16 -4.68 8.27
CA VAL A 16 9.77 -4.46 8.72
C VAL A 16 8.98 -3.67 7.69
N LEU A 17 9.52 -2.56 7.19
CA LEU A 17 8.85 -1.73 6.18
C LEU A 17 8.64 -2.47 4.87
N ARG A 18 9.57 -3.36 4.48
CA ARG A 18 9.41 -4.20 3.29
C ARG A 18 8.25 -5.17 3.42
N GLN A 19 8.08 -5.82 4.57
CA GLN A 19 6.94 -6.71 4.81
C GLN A 19 5.62 -5.93 4.79
N ILE A 20 5.58 -4.74 5.38
CA ILE A 20 4.39 -3.86 5.34
C ILE A 20 4.06 -3.47 3.90
N LEU A 21 5.07 -3.17 3.08
CA LEU A 21 4.90 -2.91 1.66
C LEU A 21 4.36 -4.14 0.93
N ASP A 22 4.91 -5.33 1.19
CA ASP A 22 4.46 -6.58 0.54
C ASP A 22 2.99 -6.88 0.88
N VAL A 23 2.55 -6.66 2.12
CA VAL A 23 1.13 -6.78 2.51
C VAL A 23 0.27 -5.75 1.78
N THR A 24 0.76 -4.51 1.67
CA THR A 24 0.07 -3.43 0.96
C THR A 24 -0.13 -3.78 -0.52
N LEU A 25 0.92 -4.24 -1.20
CA LEU A 25 0.86 -4.65 -2.60
C LEU A 25 -0.08 -5.84 -2.78
N PHE A 26 0.02 -6.87 -1.92
CA PHE A 26 -0.85 -8.05 -1.99
C PHE A 26 -2.34 -7.70 -1.90
N LEU A 27 -2.70 -6.77 -1.01
CA LEU A 27 -4.08 -6.31 -0.86
C LEU A 27 -4.54 -5.51 -2.08
N ALA A 28 -3.69 -4.60 -2.56
CA ALA A 28 -3.98 -3.77 -3.72
C ALA A 28 -4.20 -4.59 -4.99
N GLU A 29 -3.28 -5.53 -5.29
CA GLU A 29 -3.36 -6.42 -6.47
C GLU A 29 -4.62 -7.28 -6.50
N ARG A 30 -5.21 -7.56 -5.34
CA ARG A 30 -6.41 -8.40 -5.20
C ARG A 30 -7.69 -7.61 -4.97
N GLY A 31 -7.63 -6.28 -4.96
CA GLY A 31 -8.78 -5.43 -4.64
C GLY A 31 -9.33 -5.68 -3.23
N LEU A 32 -8.52 -6.16 -2.29
CA LEU A 32 -8.95 -6.45 -0.93
C LEU A 32 -8.91 -5.17 -0.09
N GLY A 33 -10.02 -4.88 0.60
CA GLY A 33 -10.08 -3.74 1.51
C GLY A 33 -9.01 -3.83 2.60
N PHE A 34 -8.23 -2.77 2.79
CA PHE A 34 -7.16 -2.73 3.80
C PHE A 34 -7.72 -2.77 5.22
N ARG A 35 -8.87 -2.11 5.40
CA ARG A 35 -9.59 -1.99 6.66
C ARG A 35 -11.02 -2.49 6.51
N ARG A 36 -11.55 -3.09 7.57
CA ARG A 36 -12.99 -3.21 7.77
C ARG A 36 -13.38 -2.28 8.91
N THR A 37 -14.49 -1.59 8.75
CA THR A 37 -14.93 -0.40 9.52
C THR A 37 -15.24 -0.64 11.01
N SER A 38 -14.87 -1.78 11.61
CA SER A 38 -15.25 -2.12 12.99
C SER A 38 -14.07 -2.08 13.96
N ASN A 39 -14.21 -1.33 15.06
CA ASN A 39 -13.29 -1.29 16.20
C ASN A 39 -13.43 -2.50 17.15
N LEU A 40 -14.09 -3.58 16.71
CA LEU A 40 -14.36 -4.77 17.53
C LEU A 40 -13.18 -5.75 17.47
N VAL A 41 -12.80 -6.26 18.65
CA VAL A 41 -11.72 -7.24 18.82
C VAL A 41 -12.14 -8.59 18.23
N GLY A 42 -11.30 -9.18 17.37
CA GLY A 42 -11.54 -10.47 16.70
C GLY A 42 -11.84 -10.38 15.20
N VAL A 43 -12.00 -9.16 14.65
CA VAL A 43 -12.25 -8.90 13.23
C VAL A 43 -11.11 -8.05 12.68
N ALA A 44 -9.88 -8.57 12.73
CA ALA A 44 -8.73 -7.82 12.24
C ALA A 44 -8.94 -7.41 10.78
N ALA A 45 -8.76 -6.12 10.50
CA ALA A 45 -8.64 -5.58 9.14
C ALA A 45 -7.65 -6.44 8.33
N ASN A 46 -7.90 -6.66 7.04
CA ASN A 46 -7.10 -7.59 6.22
C ASN A 46 -5.59 -7.34 6.33
N PHE A 47 -5.17 -6.07 6.41
CA PHE A 47 -3.78 -5.69 6.63
C PHE A 47 -3.18 -6.27 7.93
N LEU A 48 -3.88 -6.12 9.06
CA LEU A 48 -3.42 -6.64 10.35
C LEU A 48 -3.53 -8.16 10.40
N GLY A 49 -4.60 -8.75 9.84
CA GLY A 49 -4.77 -10.20 9.80
C GLY A 49 -3.67 -10.89 8.99
N ILE A 50 -3.27 -10.35 7.84
CA ILE A 50 -2.14 -10.87 7.07
C ILE A 50 -0.83 -10.66 7.82
N SER A 51 -0.63 -9.51 8.46
CA SER A 51 0.57 -9.26 9.27
C SER A 51 0.69 -10.24 10.44
N GLU A 52 -0.43 -10.58 11.10
CA GLU A 52 -0.51 -11.61 12.13
C GLU A 52 -0.24 -13.01 11.57
N LEU A 53 -0.67 -13.32 10.35
CA LEU A 53 -0.32 -14.59 9.70
C LEU A 53 1.19 -14.68 9.41
N LEU A 54 1.78 -13.62 8.84
CA LEU A 54 3.21 -13.57 8.51
C LEU A 54 4.10 -13.67 9.74
N ASN A 55 3.65 -13.16 10.88
CA ASN A 55 4.32 -13.31 12.19
C ASN A 55 4.69 -14.77 12.52
N HIS A 56 3.88 -15.74 12.12
CA HIS A 56 4.16 -17.16 12.38
C HIS A 56 5.41 -17.66 11.67
N TYR A 57 5.77 -17.05 10.54
CA TYR A 57 6.83 -17.50 9.65
C TYR A 57 8.03 -16.54 9.61
N ASP A 58 7.86 -15.29 10.05
CA ASP A 58 8.89 -14.26 10.00
C ASP A 58 9.30 -13.78 11.39
N SER A 59 10.54 -14.09 11.79
CA SER A 59 11.07 -13.71 13.11
C SER A 59 11.19 -12.20 13.31
N VAL A 60 11.42 -11.43 12.24
CA VAL A 60 11.57 -9.98 12.30
C VAL A 60 10.23 -9.33 12.56
N LEU A 61 9.20 -9.75 11.81
CA LEU A 61 7.83 -9.28 12.02
C LEU A 61 7.31 -9.69 13.41
N LYS A 62 7.66 -10.91 13.83
CA LYS A 62 7.34 -11.43 15.16
C LYS A 62 7.90 -10.59 16.28
N ASP A 63 9.19 -10.29 16.24
CA ASP A 63 9.83 -9.43 17.22
C ASP A 63 9.21 -8.04 17.25
N HIS A 64 8.87 -7.50 16.07
CA HIS A 64 8.21 -6.21 15.95
C HIS A 64 6.82 -6.20 16.58
N LEU A 65 5.94 -7.13 16.17
CA LEU A 65 4.57 -7.24 16.70
C LEU A 65 4.57 -7.50 18.21
N ASN A 66 5.48 -8.34 18.71
CA ASN A 66 5.61 -8.58 20.15
C ASN A 66 5.99 -7.31 20.93
N LYS A 67 6.88 -6.47 20.38
CA LYS A 67 7.22 -5.16 20.98
C LYS A 67 6.00 -4.23 21.00
N VAL A 68 5.24 -4.20 19.91
CA VAL A 68 4.02 -3.40 19.79
C VAL A 68 2.98 -3.84 20.84
N ILE A 69 2.66 -5.14 20.91
CA ILE A 69 1.73 -5.72 21.89
C ILE A 69 2.18 -5.41 23.32
N LYS A 70 3.48 -5.58 23.62
CA LYS A 70 4.03 -5.27 24.95
C LYS A 70 3.88 -3.79 25.30
N SER A 71 4.13 -2.89 24.34
CA SER A 71 3.98 -1.44 24.54
C SER A 71 2.53 -1.03 24.81
N GLN A 72 1.58 -1.65 24.10
CA GLN A 72 0.14 -1.45 24.29
C GLN A 72 -0.31 -1.89 25.68
N LYS A 73 0.07 -3.10 26.11
CA LYS A 73 -0.27 -3.63 27.44
C LYS A 73 0.26 -2.76 28.57
N LEU A 74 1.46 -2.21 28.40
CA LEU A 74 2.11 -1.34 29.40
C LEU A 74 1.64 0.11 29.34
N LYS A 75 0.69 0.46 28.45
CA LYS A 75 0.23 1.84 28.19
C LYS A 75 1.39 2.85 27.99
N ARG A 76 2.52 2.38 27.46
CA ARG A 76 3.66 3.24 27.16
C ARG A 76 3.39 3.97 25.85
N ARG A 77 3.90 5.19 25.70
CA ARG A 77 3.88 5.92 24.43
C ARG A 77 4.45 5.00 23.36
N GLN A 78 3.64 4.66 22.36
CA GLN A 78 4.08 3.81 21.26
C GLN A 78 5.19 4.54 20.52
N GLN A 79 6.36 3.88 20.38
CA GLN A 79 7.31 4.26 19.34
C GLN A 79 6.68 3.93 17.98
N ALA A 80 7.09 4.63 16.91
CA ALA A 80 6.55 4.45 15.56
C ALA A 80 6.52 2.94 15.20
N ASN A 81 5.31 2.38 15.12
CA ASN A 81 5.13 0.94 14.87
C ASN A 81 4.77 0.65 13.41
N TYR A 82 4.45 1.67 12.62
CA TYR A 82 4.12 1.57 11.20
C TYR A 82 2.93 0.64 10.87
N LEU A 83 2.12 0.29 11.88
CA LEU A 83 0.94 -0.55 11.71
C LEU A 83 -0.36 0.25 11.80
N SER A 84 -0.25 1.55 12.11
CA SER A 84 -1.42 2.40 12.27
C SER A 84 -2.12 2.63 10.94
N PRO A 85 -3.45 2.85 10.98
CA PRO A 85 -4.20 3.50 9.92
C PRO A 85 -3.45 4.52 9.06
N GLU A 86 -2.89 5.53 9.69
CA GLU A 86 -2.27 6.68 9.01
C GLU A 86 -1.08 6.23 8.18
N ILE A 87 -0.23 5.37 8.74
CA ILE A 87 0.91 4.82 8.03
C ILE A 87 0.48 3.92 6.87
N GLN A 88 -0.58 3.10 7.04
CA GLN A 88 -1.12 2.32 5.93
C GLN A 88 -1.52 3.24 4.76
N ASN A 89 -2.14 4.39 5.05
CA ASN A 89 -2.50 5.37 4.03
C ASN A 89 -1.26 5.97 3.36
N GLU A 90 -0.18 6.25 4.10
CA GLU A 90 1.08 6.72 3.52
C GLU A 90 1.68 5.70 2.54
N PHE A 91 1.68 4.41 2.90
CA PHE A 91 2.14 3.35 2.00
C PHE A 91 1.29 3.25 0.73
N ILE A 92 -0.04 3.32 0.88
CA ILE A 92 -0.97 3.33 -0.26
C ILE A 92 -0.68 4.53 -1.16
N GLU A 93 -0.49 5.72 -0.57
CA GLU A 93 -0.20 6.94 -1.33
C GLU A 93 1.15 6.86 -2.05
N CYS A 94 2.19 6.31 -1.42
CA CYS A 94 3.48 6.08 -2.08
C CYS A 94 3.36 5.12 -3.27
N CYS A 95 2.61 4.02 -3.11
CA CYS A 95 2.38 3.07 -4.20
C CYS A 95 1.57 3.73 -5.33
N ALA A 96 0.49 4.44 -5.00
CA ALA A 96 -0.36 5.13 -5.95
C ALA A 96 0.42 6.18 -6.76
N LYS A 97 1.28 6.97 -6.10
CA LYS A 97 2.18 7.92 -6.79
C LYS A 97 3.09 7.20 -7.77
N LYS A 98 3.70 6.08 -7.37
CA LYS A 98 4.61 5.35 -8.26
C LYS A 98 3.90 4.77 -9.49
N VAL A 99 2.70 4.22 -9.30
CA VAL A 99 1.87 3.74 -10.42
C VAL A 99 1.47 4.89 -11.32
N LEU A 100 1.02 6.01 -10.75
CA LEU A 100 0.65 7.20 -11.51
C LEU A 100 1.83 7.74 -12.33
N ASP A 101 3.02 7.84 -11.75
CA ASP A 101 4.23 8.29 -12.45
C ASP A 101 4.54 7.43 -13.69
N VAL A 102 4.35 6.10 -13.57
CA VAL A 102 4.55 5.16 -14.69
C VAL A 102 3.50 5.40 -15.78
N ILE A 103 2.22 5.44 -15.42
CA ILE A 103 1.12 5.68 -16.36
C ILE A 103 1.31 7.02 -17.10
N LEU A 104 1.71 8.07 -16.38
CA LEU A 104 1.96 9.38 -16.98
C LEU A 104 3.16 9.36 -17.93
N SER A 105 4.23 8.65 -17.58
CA SER A 105 5.40 8.49 -18.43
C SER A 105 5.07 7.72 -19.71
N GLU A 106 4.28 6.64 -19.61
CA GLU A 106 3.82 5.86 -20.76
C GLU A 106 2.89 6.69 -21.66
N ARG A 107 1.98 7.45 -21.06
CA ARG A 107 1.12 8.39 -21.79
C ARG A 107 1.92 9.48 -22.49
N GLU A 108 2.99 10.02 -21.89
CA GLU A 108 3.86 11.02 -22.53
C GLU A 108 4.60 10.46 -23.75
N ALA A 109 4.97 9.17 -23.72
CA ALA A 109 5.57 8.47 -24.85
C ALA A 109 4.53 8.09 -25.94
N ALA A 110 3.25 7.97 -25.56
CA ALA A 110 2.20 7.56 -26.47
C ALA A 110 1.88 8.63 -27.53
N LYS A 111 1.79 8.19 -28.80
CA LYS A 111 1.38 9.07 -29.91
C LYS A 111 -0.09 9.49 -29.82
N TYR A 112 -0.93 8.63 -29.25
CA TYR A 112 -2.36 8.85 -29.13
C TYR A 112 -2.82 8.54 -27.71
N TYR A 113 -3.62 9.44 -27.15
CA TYR A 113 -4.32 9.23 -25.89
C TYR A 113 -5.70 9.88 -25.94
N SER A 114 -6.61 9.43 -25.09
CA SER A 114 -7.93 10.01 -24.89
C SER A 114 -8.30 10.01 -23.42
N ILE A 115 -9.12 10.96 -23.00
CA ILE A 115 -9.68 11.02 -21.65
C ILE A 115 -11.19 10.93 -21.79
N LEU A 116 -11.78 9.92 -21.16
CA LEU A 116 -13.22 9.78 -21.02
C LEU A 116 -13.60 10.29 -19.64
N VAL A 117 -14.69 11.06 -19.57
CA VAL A 117 -15.21 11.61 -18.32
C VAL A 117 -16.66 11.20 -18.21
N ASP A 118 -17.00 10.50 -17.13
CA ASP A 118 -18.37 10.10 -16.81
C ASP A 118 -18.74 10.61 -15.42
N ALA A 119 -19.91 11.23 -15.30
CA ALA A 119 -20.40 11.79 -14.04
C ALA A 119 -21.72 11.12 -13.68
N THR A 120 -21.73 10.40 -12.56
CA THR A 120 -22.93 9.71 -12.06
C THR A 120 -23.28 10.25 -10.67
N PRO A 121 -24.53 10.67 -10.41
CA PRO A 121 -24.96 11.05 -9.07
C PRO A 121 -25.06 9.79 -8.19
N ASP A 122 -24.50 9.86 -6.97
CA ASP A 122 -24.62 8.80 -5.98
C ASP A 122 -25.96 8.87 -5.19
N SER A 123 -26.16 7.92 -4.29
CA SER A 123 -27.37 7.83 -3.45
C SER A 123 -27.56 9.00 -2.49
N ALA A 124 -26.53 9.84 -2.30
CA ALA A 124 -26.59 11.08 -1.52
C ALA A 124 -26.79 12.31 -2.42
N HIS A 125 -27.08 12.12 -3.71
CA HIS A 125 -27.17 13.16 -4.72
C HIS A 125 -25.87 13.97 -4.89
N MET A 126 -24.72 13.38 -4.55
CA MET A 126 -23.41 13.95 -4.84
C MET A 126 -22.93 13.43 -6.19
N GLU A 127 -22.46 14.33 -7.05
CA GLU A 127 -21.87 13.96 -8.33
C GLU A 127 -20.53 13.25 -8.11
N GLN A 128 -20.43 12.00 -8.55
CA GLN A 128 -19.18 11.25 -8.63
C GLN A 128 -18.67 11.31 -10.07
N THR A 129 -17.49 11.91 -10.28
CA THR A 129 -16.89 12.02 -11.61
C THR A 129 -15.73 11.03 -11.74
N VAL A 130 -15.78 10.18 -12.76
CA VAL A 130 -14.74 9.21 -13.11
C VAL A 130 -14.01 9.70 -14.34
N PHE A 131 -12.68 9.69 -14.29
CA PHE A 131 -11.79 9.94 -15.41
C PHE A 131 -11.15 8.61 -15.84
N ILE A 132 -11.26 8.27 -17.11
CA ILE A 132 -10.57 7.11 -17.70
C ILE A 132 -9.56 7.64 -18.71
N LEU A 133 -8.29 7.35 -18.49
CA LEU A 133 -7.21 7.68 -19.41
C LEU A 133 -6.91 6.45 -20.27
N ARG A 134 -7.05 6.57 -21.59
CA ARG A 134 -6.65 5.51 -22.52
C ARG A 134 -5.50 5.99 -23.39
N TYR A 135 -4.48 5.16 -23.59
CA TYR A 135 -3.32 5.51 -24.41
C TYR A 135 -2.81 4.30 -25.20
N VAL A 136 -2.16 4.60 -26.33
CA VAL A 136 -1.52 3.58 -27.18
C VAL A 136 -0.10 3.34 -26.66
N TYR A 137 0.12 2.19 -26.05
CA TYR A 137 1.40 1.73 -25.55
C TYR A 137 2.13 0.90 -26.61
N LEU A 138 3.44 1.13 -26.78
CA LEU A 138 4.29 0.28 -27.60
C LEU A 138 4.97 -0.72 -26.68
N ASN A 139 4.61 -1.99 -26.82
CA ASN A 139 5.29 -3.05 -26.10
C ASN A 139 6.63 -3.35 -26.79
N GLU A 140 7.74 -3.00 -26.12
CA GLU A 140 9.08 -3.15 -26.68
C GLU A 140 9.48 -4.62 -26.91
N GLU A 141 8.92 -5.56 -26.14
CA GLU A 141 9.28 -6.99 -26.24
C GLU A 141 8.79 -7.64 -27.53
N ASN A 142 7.59 -7.26 -27.98
CA ASN A 142 6.97 -7.83 -29.17
C ASN A 142 6.81 -6.81 -30.33
N SER A 143 7.19 -5.54 -30.10
CA SER A 143 7.06 -4.43 -31.06
C SER A 143 5.62 -4.19 -31.54
N LEU A 144 4.62 -4.54 -30.72
CA LEU A 144 3.20 -4.34 -31.01
C LEU A 144 2.65 -3.15 -30.22
N TYR A 145 1.68 -2.47 -30.83
CA TYR A 145 0.90 -1.43 -30.17
C TYR A 145 -0.32 -2.04 -29.50
N GLU A 146 -0.55 -1.69 -28.24
CA GLU A 146 -1.70 -2.09 -27.45
C GLU A 146 -2.36 -0.86 -26.80
N VAL A 147 -3.65 -0.98 -26.48
CA VAL A 147 -4.38 0.07 -25.76
C VAL A 147 -4.37 -0.29 -24.29
N GLN A 148 -3.87 0.63 -23.47
CA GLN A 148 -3.89 0.55 -22.01
C GLN A 148 -4.94 1.52 -21.45
N GLU A 149 -5.57 1.15 -20.33
CA GLU A 149 -6.59 1.91 -19.61
C GLU A 149 -6.33 1.95 -18.10
#